data_AF-A0A3L6PEU0-F1
#
_entry.id   AF-A0A3L6PEU0-F1
#
_cell.length_a   1.000
_cell.length_b   1.000
_cell.length_c   1.000
_cell.angle_alpha   90.00
_cell.angle_beta   90.00
_cell.angle_gamma   90.00
#
_symmetry.space_group_name_H-M   'P 1'
#
loop_
_entity.id
_entity.type
_entity.pdbx_description
1 polymer ?
#
loop_
_entity_poly.entity_id
_entity_poly.type
_entity_poly.pdbx_seq_one_letter_code
_entity_poly.pdbx_strand_id
1 'polypeptide(L)'
;MYPCLSIEDAQFGGYDSSSSGASSPVSSRSGPSESDGSSSSNADEFCPDPYPSETDSPSSSSFVRDGMDRTNLLTEASACVLDDIDRHRQRMLALLPAFSSPAGAGARAESLSRWLSGFCVGWVLDMDASGSRGGAERLPRREVGRRVRAWAQAMGTMERVFRLRHRELTVKQVEALGELAAASAGAMLRLARAVAALESSPSKLLAALDVYVPVSEAFPVLGRMFSWGPSHPVSAAAGGTLAALVDAARSCGRDLRAFVRSHYPWRMPQGGEVHPCVGFWMGYFRCMLRNRISLCIVLGGSGDGYGEDAPPPLAPGAEGGFGLVTELVSCLEAVIEEKSTALAFPGLRQVFMLNNTFAIVRRAVRSDLKLFLPPGWVRAREERMAGYIKGYMDASWAPVVARLDDAGGTKPSAVLCRRTTNRLSAFYSALENACSAQRCWKVPNPVLRGILRKTVSATVVPAYRRHLEVHPEVDIAVGRSAEELEQQLSDLFEG
;
A
#
# COMPACT_ATOMS: atom_id res chain seq x y z
N MET A 1 -34.03 -4.10 -10.15
CA MET A 1 -33.43 -3.54 -8.92
C MET A 1 -32.11 -4.26 -8.73
N TYR A 2 -30.98 -3.57 -8.87
CA TYR A 2 -29.66 -4.21 -8.77
C TYR A 2 -29.33 -4.48 -7.28
N PRO A 3 -28.59 -5.56 -6.95
CA PRO A 3 -28.25 -5.87 -5.56
C PRO A 3 -27.50 -4.70 -4.90
N CYS A 4 -27.89 -4.33 -3.68
CA CYS A 4 -27.15 -3.36 -2.88
C CYS A 4 -25.85 -4.01 -2.42
N LEU A 5 -24.70 -3.49 -2.86
CA LEU A 5 -23.40 -3.91 -2.40
C LEU A 5 -23.12 -3.26 -1.05
N SER A 6 -23.35 -3.96 0.06
CA SER A 6 -22.72 -3.58 1.33
C SER A 6 -21.35 -4.24 1.41
N ILE A 7 -20.30 -3.44 1.62
CA ILE A 7 -18.95 -3.96 1.83
C ILE A 7 -18.86 -4.87 3.07
N GLU A 8 -19.79 -4.73 4.02
CA GLU A 8 -19.86 -5.59 5.21
C GLU A 8 -20.20 -7.05 4.84
N ASP A 9 -21.12 -7.25 3.89
CA ASP A 9 -21.47 -8.58 3.38
C ASP A 9 -20.29 -9.24 2.62
N ALA A 10 -19.42 -8.42 2.03
CA ALA A 10 -18.23 -8.88 1.30
C ALA A 10 -17.00 -9.16 2.20
N GLN A 11 -17.05 -8.79 3.48
CA GLN A 11 -15.96 -9.00 4.44
C GLN A 11 -16.10 -10.28 5.27
N PHE A 12 -17.32 -10.84 5.41
CA PHE A 12 -17.60 -11.93 6.36
C PHE A 12 -18.14 -13.23 5.75
N GLY A 13 -18.28 -13.35 4.42
CA GLY A 13 -18.78 -14.59 3.80
C GLY A 13 -17.75 -15.73 3.80
N GLY A 14 -17.82 -16.66 4.76
CA GLY A 14 -17.01 -17.89 4.70
C GLY A 14 -16.99 -18.85 5.90
N TYR A 15 -18.05 -18.97 6.70
CA TYR A 15 -18.35 -20.22 7.41
C TYR A 15 -19.85 -20.44 7.35
N ASP A 16 -20.26 -21.44 6.55
CA ASP A 16 -21.33 -22.35 6.93
C ASP A 16 -21.24 -23.61 6.07
N SER A 17 -21.21 -24.74 6.76
CA SER A 17 -21.05 -26.09 6.24
C SER A 17 -22.42 -26.71 5.97
N SER A 18 -22.57 -27.47 4.89
CA SER A 18 -23.53 -28.59 4.78
C SER A 18 -23.19 -29.52 3.60
N SER A 19 -22.45 -30.57 3.93
CA SER A 19 -22.50 -31.98 3.47
C SER A 19 -23.36 -32.39 2.26
N SER A 20 -22.68 -32.96 1.24
CA SER A 20 -22.91 -34.29 0.63
C SER A 20 -21.88 -34.41 -0.52
N GLY A 21 -21.01 -35.40 -0.69
CA GLY A 21 -21.12 -36.84 -0.51
C GLY A 21 -20.85 -37.50 -1.88
N ALA A 22 -19.80 -38.33 -1.97
CA ALA A 22 -19.49 -39.32 -3.01
C ALA A 22 -18.42 -39.03 -4.10
N SER A 23 -17.31 -39.78 -3.95
CA SER A 23 -16.68 -40.67 -4.94
C SER A 23 -15.74 -40.11 -6.02
N SER A 24 -14.45 -40.43 -5.85
CA SER A 24 -13.42 -40.51 -6.88
C SER A 24 -13.70 -41.63 -7.91
N PRO A 25 -13.02 -41.57 -9.07
CA PRO A 25 -12.03 -42.62 -9.32
C PRO A 25 -10.70 -42.12 -9.90
N VAL A 26 -9.75 -43.05 -9.81
CA VAL A 26 -8.31 -43.02 -10.09
C VAL A 26 -7.98 -43.21 -11.57
N SER A 27 -6.78 -42.72 -11.98
CA SER A 27 -5.86 -43.15 -13.07
C SER A 27 -5.61 -42.03 -14.10
N SER A 28 -4.40 -41.74 -14.62
CA SER A 28 -3.04 -42.28 -14.45
C SER A 28 -2.06 -41.44 -15.31
N ARG A 29 -0.85 -41.20 -14.77
CA ARG A 29 0.49 -41.00 -15.41
C ARG A 29 0.63 -40.44 -16.85
N SER A 30 1.48 -39.41 -16.99
CA SER A 30 2.73 -39.33 -17.83
C SER A 30 3.20 -37.86 -17.89
N GLY A 31 4.33 -37.47 -17.29
CA GLY A 31 5.66 -37.39 -17.95
C GLY A 31 6.13 -35.91 -18.03
N PRO A 32 7.43 -35.59 -17.89
CA PRO A 32 7.88 -34.27 -17.42
C PRO A 32 8.13 -33.27 -18.56
N SER A 33 7.99 -31.98 -18.29
CA SER A 33 8.58 -30.93 -19.12
C SER A 33 9.12 -29.84 -18.24
N GLU A 34 10.45 -29.82 -18.17
CA GLU A 34 11.28 -28.76 -17.66
C GLU A 34 10.99 -27.48 -18.45
N SER A 35 10.72 -26.39 -17.76
CA SER A 35 11.00 -25.05 -18.28
C SER A 35 11.36 -24.16 -17.11
N ASP A 36 12.66 -23.90 -17.02
CA ASP A 36 13.24 -22.85 -16.22
C ASP A 36 12.63 -21.50 -16.62
N GLY A 37 12.07 -20.82 -15.63
CA GLY A 37 11.45 -19.51 -15.77
C GLY A 37 11.61 -18.70 -14.50
N SER A 38 12.86 -18.54 -14.06
CA SER A 38 13.24 -17.60 -13.01
C SER A 38 12.80 -16.18 -13.39
N SER A 39 11.64 -15.76 -12.86
CA SER A 39 11.21 -14.37 -12.88
C SER A 39 11.22 -13.86 -11.44
N SER A 40 12.33 -13.21 -11.10
CA SER A 40 12.54 -12.55 -9.81
C SER A 40 11.47 -11.48 -9.60
N SER A 41 10.51 -11.80 -8.74
CA SER A 41 9.54 -10.87 -8.15
C SER A 41 10.29 -9.79 -7.36
N ASN A 42 10.36 -8.57 -7.91
CA ASN A 42 10.74 -7.36 -7.16
C ASN A 42 9.55 -6.80 -6.34
N ALA A 43 8.47 -7.56 -6.15
CA ALA A 43 7.25 -7.08 -5.52
C ALA A 43 7.26 -7.22 -3.98
N ASP A 44 8.09 -8.13 -3.45
CA ASP A 44 8.16 -8.41 -2.00
C ASP A 44 9.05 -7.43 -1.21
N GLU A 45 9.78 -6.54 -1.90
CA GLU A 45 10.87 -5.79 -1.28
C GLU A 45 10.43 -4.54 -0.48
N PHE A 46 9.17 -4.09 -0.61
CA PHE A 46 8.67 -2.87 0.06
C PHE A 46 7.78 -3.12 1.29
N CYS A 47 7.24 -4.33 1.46
CA CYS A 47 6.46 -4.75 2.63
C CYS A 47 6.40 -6.29 2.66
N PRO A 48 7.17 -6.98 3.51
CA PRO A 48 6.87 -8.38 3.78
C PRO A 48 5.48 -8.46 4.42
N ASP A 49 4.64 -9.34 3.88
CA ASP A 49 3.31 -9.61 4.44
C ASP A 49 3.47 -10.15 5.87
N PRO A 50 2.82 -9.57 6.90
CA PRO A 50 2.95 -10.08 8.26
C PRO A 50 2.14 -11.36 8.52
N TYR A 51 1.52 -11.97 7.50
CA TYR A 51 0.76 -13.20 7.62
C TYR A 51 1.06 -14.14 6.45
N PRO A 52 1.68 -15.32 6.69
CA PRO A 52 1.81 -16.33 5.66
C PRO A 52 0.42 -16.87 5.30
N SER A 53 0.19 -17.04 4.00
CA SER A 53 -0.93 -17.79 3.44
C SER A 53 -0.98 -19.17 4.09
N GLU A 54 -2.10 -19.51 4.74
CA GLU A 54 -2.32 -20.86 5.25
C GLU A 54 -2.45 -21.85 4.09
N THR A 55 -1.35 -22.50 3.77
CA THR A 55 -1.33 -23.79 3.07
C THR A 55 -0.06 -24.52 3.50
N ASP A 56 -0.17 -25.33 4.56
CA ASP A 56 0.36 -26.69 4.63
C ASP A 56 0.14 -27.24 6.05
N SER A 57 -0.72 -28.25 6.16
CA SER A 57 -0.81 -29.09 7.36
C SER A 57 0.30 -30.14 7.33
N PRO A 58 0.92 -30.44 8.48
CA PRO A 58 1.13 -31.83 8.80
C PRO A 58 0.65 -32.17 10.21
N SER A 59 0.04 -33.34 10.29
CA SER A 59 -0.59 -33.94 11.45
C SER A 59 0.42 -34.30 12.56
N SER A 60 -0.04 -34.11 13.81
CA SER A 60 0.24 -34.91 15.02
C SER A 60 1.69 -35.10 15.51
N SER A 61 2.04 -34.48 16.66
CA SER A 61 2.35 -35.23 17.90
C SER A 61 2.61 -34.35 19.14
N SER A 62 2.09 -34.85 20.27
CA SER A 62 2.40 -34.62 21.69
C SER A 62 2.37 -33.21 22.31
N PHE A 63 1.33 -33.01 23.11
CA PHE A 63 1.26 -32.15 24.30
C PHE A 63 2.50 -32.25 25.19
N VAL A 64 3.16 -31.12 25.46
CA VAL A 64 3.80 -30.84 26.76
C VAL A 64 3.47 -29.39 27.12
N ARG A 65 2.82 -29.21 28.28
CA ARG A 65 2.53 -27.91 28.88
C ARG A 65 3.85 -27.26 29.27
N ASP A 66 4.15 -26.08 28.74
CA ASP A 66 5.07 -25.17 29.41
C ASP A 66 4.53 -23.74 29.34
N GLY A 67 4.23 -23.20 30.51
CA GLY A 67 3.71 -21.85 30.68
C GLY A 67 4.88 -20.88 30.67
N MET A 68 5.25 -20.35 29.50
CA MET A 68 6.30 -19.35 29.40
C MET A 68 5.73 -17.95 29.68
N ASP A 69 6.13 -17.42 30.83
CA ASP A 69 5.81 -16.10 31.36
C ASP A 69 6.11 -14.96 30.37
N ARG A 70 5.06 -14.27 29.92
CA ARG A 70 5.15 -13.03 29.11
C ARG A 70 5.89 -11.88 29.83
N THR A 71 6.05 -11.97 31.14
CA THR A 71 6.81 -11.04 31.96
C THR A 71 8.33 -11.22 31.81
N ASN A 72 8.82 -12.44 31.55
CA ASN A 72 10.26 -12.69 31.38
C ASN A 72 10.80 -12.15 30.04
N LEU A 73 10.02 -12.25 28.95
CA LEU A 73 10.42 -11.70 27.63
C LEU A 73 10.55 -10.17 27.63
N LEU A 74 9.67 -9.47 28.36
CA LEU A 74 9.77 -8.01 28.53
C LEU A 74 10.95 -7.62 29.42
N THR A 75 11.27 -8.45 30.41
CA THR A 75 12.39 -8.23 31.33
C THR A 75 13.74 -8.49 30.65
N GLU A 76 13.86 -9.56 29.85
CA GLU A 76 15.06 -9.87 29.06
C GLU A 76 15.30 -8.85 27.95
N ALA A 77 14.25 -8.41 27.23
CA ALA A 77 14.37 -7.33 26.25
C ALA A 77 14.80 -6.01 26.90
N SER A 78 14.33 -5.71 28.11
CA SER A 78 14.76 -4.54 28.87
C SER A 78 16.21 -4.65 29.38
N ALA A 79 16.65 -5.83 29.78
CA ALA A 79 18.02 -6.09 30.22
C ALA A 79 19.03 -5.97 29.06
N CYS A 80 18.70 -6.51 27.89
CA CYS A 80 19.53 -6.41 26.68
C CYS A 80 19.72 -4.95 26.23
N VAL A 81 18.66 -4.13 26.30
CA VAL A 81 18.73 -2.69 25.98
C VAL A 81 19.60 -1.93 26.98
N LEU A 82 19.62 -2.31 28.26
CA LEU A 82 20.48 -1.70 29.28
C LEU A 82 21.95 -2.10 29.11
N ASP A 83 22.23 -3.38 28.78
CA ASP A 83 23.58 -3.87 28.50
C ASP A 83 24.22 -3.17 27.30
N ASP A 84 23.45 -2.90 26.25
CA ASP A 84 23.93 -2.15 25.10
C ASP A 84 24.24 -0.69 25.46
N ILE A 85 23.39 -0.03 26.25
CA ILE A 85 23.64 1.34 26.75
C ILE A 85 24.93 1.38 27.59
N ASP A 86 25.16 0.40 28.46
CA ASP A 86 26.35 0.32 29.29
C ASP A 86 27.63 0.06 28.48
N ARG A 87 27.53 -0.74 27.40
CA ARG A 87 28.62 -0.93 26.44
C ARG A 87 28.96 0.38 25.72
N HIS A 88 27.96 1.10 25.24
CA HIS A 88 28.16 2.41 24.60
C HIS A 88 28.70 3.45 25.59
N ARG A 89 28.29 3.39 26.85
CA ARG A 89 28.80 4.22 27.94
C ARG A 89 30.30 3.99 28.18
N GLN A 90 30.74 2.74 28.26
CA GLN A 90 32.17 2.44 28.44
C GLN A 90 33.01 2.95 27.27
N ARG A 91 32.52 2.76 26.03
CA ARG A 91 33.19 3.30 24.84
C ARG A 91 33.28 4.83 24.86
N MET A 92 32.21 5.52 25.25
CA MET A 92 32.20 6.97 25.36
C MET A 92 33.31 7.45 26.31
N LEU A 93 33.39 6.88 27.52
CA LEU A 93 34.40 7.27 28.51
C LEU A 93 35.84 7.06 28.01
N ALA A 94 36.08 5.99 27.25
CA ALA A 94 37.40 5.72 26.66
C ALA A 94 37.81 6.74 25.59
N LEU A 95 36.84 7.38 24.92
CA LEU A 95 37.10 8.32 23.82
C LEU A 95 37.13 9.79 24.27
N LEU A 96 36.57 10.13 25.43
CA LEU A 96 36.55 11.51 25.97
C LEU A 96 37.92 12.22 26.03
N PRO A 97 39.04 11.55 26.36
CA PRO A 97 40.35 12.22 26.39
C PRO A 97 40.74 12.84 25.04
N ALA A 98 40.33 12.24 23.92
CA ALA A 98 40.60 12.77 22.59
C ALA A 98 39.81 14.05 22.25
N PHE A 99 38.76 14.36 23.02
CA PHE A 99 37.97 15.59 22.89
C PHE A 99 38.32 16.64 23.94
N SER A 100 39.16 16.28 24.92
CA SER A 100 39.69 17.21 25.93
C SER A 100 40.75 18.13 25.32
N SER A 101 40.84 19.37 25.79
CA SER A 101 41.90 20.29 25.35
C SER A 101 43.21 20.04 26.11
N PRO A 102 44.39 19.99 25.45
CA PRO A 102 44.62 20.11 24.02
C PRO A 102 44.59 18.73 23.32
N ALA A 103 43.74 18.57 22.31
CA ALA A 103 43.74 17.39 21.44
C ALA A 103 43.98 17.77 19.98
N GLY A 104 44.71 16.92 19.26
CA GLY A 104 44.96 17.08 17.83
C GLY A 104 43.72 16.77 17.00
N ALA A 105 43.50 17.52 15.91
CA ALA A 105 42.36 17.34 15.01
C ALA A 105 42.24 15.90 14.45
N GLY A 106 43.37 15.24 14.17
CA GLY A 106 43.40 13.84 13.72
C GLY A 106 42.88 12.85 14.77
N ALA A 107 43.29 13.01 16.03
CA ALA A 107 42.84 12.15 17.14
C ALA A 107 41.33 12.30 17.39
N ARG A 108 40.79 13.52 17.26
CA ARG A 108 39.35 13.79 17.31
C ARG A 108 38.59 13.10 16.19
N ALA A 109 39.08 13.20 14.95
CA ALA A 109 38.44 12.58 13.79
C ALA A 109 38.42 11.04 13.89
N GLU A 110 39.53 10.43 14.30
CA GLU A 110 39.63 8.98 14.48
C GLU A 110 38.72 8.49 15.63
N SER A 111 38.70 9.22 16.75
CA SER A 111 37.84 8.91 17.89
C SER A 111 36.35 9.07 17.56
N LEU A 112 35.99 10.08 16.76
CA LEU A 112 34.63 10.26 16.24
C LEU A 112 34.23 9.11 15.32
N SER A 113 35.13 8.67 14.43
CA SER A 113 34.88 7.52 13.55
C SER A 113 34.66 6.23 14.35
N ARG A 114 35.50 5.97 15.35
CA ARG A 114 35.33 4.83 16.29
C ARG A 114 34.02 4.92 17.06
N TRP A 115 33.65 6.12 17.54
CA TRP A 115 32.39 6.36 18.24
C TRP A 115 31.19 6.00 17.37
N LEU A 116 31.09 6.59 16.17
CA LEU A 116 29.97 6.38 15.25
C LEU A 116 29.92 4.94 14.71
N SER A 117 31.08 4.33 14.47
CA SER A 117 31.16 2.91 14.06
C SER A 117 30.63 1.97 15.14
N GLY A 118 30.76 2.35 16.42
CA GLY A 118 30.16 1.61 17.54
C GLY A 118 28.64 1.47 17.44
N PHE A 119 27.96 2.37 16.74
CA PHE A 119 26.52 2.35 16.46
C PHE A 119 26.19 1.96 15.01
N CYS A 120 27.18 1.45 14.25
CA CYS A 120 27.02 1.10 12.83
C CYS A 120 26.64 2.29 11.92
N VAL A 121 26.98 3.53 12.32
CA VAL A 121 26.70 4.76 11.56
C VAL A 121 27.95 5.55 11.15
N GLY A 122 29.13 4.89 11.16
CA GLY A 122 30.40 5.50 10.73
C GLY A 122 30.36 6.07 9.31
N TRP A 123 29.60 5.44 8.42
CA TRP A 123 29.38 5.84 7.02
C TRP A 123 28.82 7.26 6.85
N VAL A 124 28.25 7.85 7.91
CA VAL A 124 27.74 9.23 7.88
C VAL A 124 28.88 10.25 7.72
N LEU A 125 30.11 9.90 8.09
CA LEU A 125 31.28 10.77 7.92
C LEU A 125 31.69 10.93 6.45
N ASP A 126 31.45 9.93 5.61
CA ASP A 126 31.87 9.90 4.21
C ASP A 126 30.94 10.71 3.30
N MET A 127 29.77 11.09 3.82
CA MET A 127 28.70 11.78 3.09
C MET A 127 29.05 13.19 2.57
N ASP A 128 30.03 13.86 3.18
CA ASP A 128 30.46 15.23 2.81
C ASP A 128 31.81 15.27 2.08
N ALA A 129 32.54 14.14 1.99
CA ALA A 129 33.94 14.13 1.52
C ALA A 129 34.09 14.29 0.00
N SER A 130 33.02 14.17 -0.79
CA SER A 130 33.04 14.29 -2.25
C SER A 130 32.66 15.69 -2.75
N GLY A 131 33.10 16.73 -2.04
CA GLY A 131 32.92 18.13 -2.43
C GLY A 131 33.84 18.58 -3.56
N SER A 132 33.88 17.88 -4.70
CA SER A 132 34.29 18.46 -6.00
C SER A 132 34.14 17.41 -7.11
N ARG A 133 33.42 17.77 -8.18
CA ARG A 133 33.28 17.04 -9.45
C ARG A 133 32.62 15.64 -9.40
N GLY A 134 31.35 15.61 -9.79
CA GLY A 134 30.86 14.60 -10.74
C GLY A 134 30.45 13.21 -10.20
N GLY A 135 30.45 12.99 -8.89
CA GLY A 135 30.05 11.69 -8.34
C GLY A 135 29.62 11.82 -6.89
N ALA A 136 28.51 12.49 -6.62
CA ALA A 136 27.78 12.19 -5.39
C ALA A 136 27.48 10.69 -5.45
N GLU A 137 28.09 9.88 -4.58
CA GLU A 137 27.60 8.54 -4.30
C GLU A 137 26.16 8.71 -3.78
N ARG A 138 25.23 8.78 -4.74
CA ARG A 138 23.80 8.86 -4.53
C ARG A 138 23.49 7.71 -3.61
N LEU A 139 23.13 8.01 -2.36
CA LEU A 139 22.55 7.04 -1.44
C LEU A 139 21.58 6.18 -2.25
N PRO A 140 21.87 4.89 -2.50
CA PRO A 140 21.04 4.10 -3.39
C PRO A 140 19.63 4.13 -2.83
N ARG A 141 18.63 4.53 -3.65
CA ARG A 141 17.26 4.78 -3.17
C ARG A 141 16.70 3.60 -2.36
N ARG A 142 17.14 2.37 -2.67
CA ARG A 142 16.79 1.12 -1.99
C ARG A 142 17.35 1.01 -0.56
N GLU A 143 18.47 1.67 -0.27
CA GLU A 143 19.16 1.60 1.01
C GLU A 143 18.82 2.78 1.96
N VAL A 144 18.23 3.85 1.44
CA VAL A 144 17.86 5.05 2.21
C VAL A 144 16.98 4.67 3.41
N GLY A 145 15.93 3.87 3.21
CA GLY A 145 15.02 3.50 4.29
C GLY A 145 15.67 2.67 5.40
N ARG A 146 16.57 1.73 5.06
CA ARG A 146 17.32 0.95 6.06
C ARG A 146 18.31 1.82 6.83
N ARG A 147 19.10 2.61 6.12
CA ARG A 147 20.08 3.53 6.71
C ARG A 147 19.44 4.59 7.60
N VAL A 148 18.30 5.16 7.21
CA VAL A 148 17.55 6.13 8.01
C VAL A 148 17.05 5.52 9.31
N ARG A 149 16.52 4.29 9.29
CA ARG A 149 16.08 3.62 10.53
C ARG A 149 17.24 3.34 11.48
N ALA A 150 18.34 2.79 10.99
CA ALA A 150 19.53 2.54 11.80
C ALA A 150 20.11 3.85 12.37
N TRP A 151 20.14 4.90 11.54
CA TRP A 151 20.56 6.25 11.95
C TRP A 151 19.66 6.85 13.04
N ALA A 152 18.34 6.71 12.93
CA ALA A 152 17.39 7.20 13.92
C ALA A 152 17.55 6.48 15.27
N GLN A 153 17.74 5.15 15.24
CA GLN A 153 18.01 4.34 16.43
C GLN A 153 19.33 4.74 17.10
N ALA A 154 20.40 4.94 16.31
CA ALA A 154 21.69 5.40 16.81
C ALA A 154 21.57 6.77 17.48
N MET A 155 20.85 7.72 16.86
CA MET A 155 20.62 9.06 17.43
C MET A 155 19.89 8.98 18.77
N GLY A 156 18.79 8.23 18.87
CA GLY A 156 18.05 8.07 20.12
C GLY A 156 18.87 7.38 21.22
N THR A 157 19.75 6.45 20.84
CA THR A 157 20.65 5.77 21.80
C THR A 157 21.76 6.69 22.28
N MET A 158 22.39 7.47 21.38
CA MET A 158 23.39 8.48 21.74
C MET A 158 22.81 9.53 22.69
N GLU A 159 21.61 10.04 22.40
CA GLU A 159 20.90 10.98 23.27
C GLU A 159 20.71 10.42 24.69
N ARG A 160 20.28 9.15 24.82
CA ARG A 160 20.12 8.48 26.12
C ARG A 160 21.46 8.34 26.85
N VAL A 161 22.51 7.92 26.16
CA VAL A 161 23.87 7.77 26.74
C VAL A 161 24.38 9.12 27.26
N PHE A 162 24.21 10.20 26.49
CA PHE A 162 24.58 11.54 26.91
C PHE A 162 23.74 12.03 28.11
N ARG A 163 22.43 11.77 28.10
CA ARG A 163 21.50 12.22 29.15
C ARG A 163 21.81 11.59 30.50
N LEU A 164 22.10 10.29 30.53
CA LEU A 164 22.34 9.54 31.76
C LEU A 164 23.58 10.02 32.53
N ARG A 165 24.49 10.78 31.91
CA ARG A 165 25.84 11.02 32.45
C ARG A 165 26.18 12.47 32.75
N HIS A 166 25.28 13.42 32.51
CA HIS A 166 25.50 14.82 32.89
C HIS A 166 25.71 14.99 34.42
N ARG A 167 25.30 14.02 35.26
CA ARG A 167 25.38 14.13 36.73
C ARG A 167 26.61 13.46 37.37
N GLU A 168 27.36 12.65 36.64
CA GLU A 168 28.43 11.79 37.19
C GLU A 168 29.84 12.11 36.64
N LEU A 169 29.99 13.21 35.91
CA LEU A 169 31.23 13.58 35.22
C LEU A 169 31.85 14.83 35.84
N THR A 170 33.18 14.89 35.86
CA THR A 170 33.92 16.09 36.26
C THR A 170 33.70 17.23 35.26
N VAL A 171 33.90 18.49 35.68
CA VAL A 171 33.71 19.67 34.82
C VAL A 171 34.45 19.55 33.47
N LYS A 172 35.72 19.11 33.49
CA LYS A 172 36.52 18.89 32.27
C LYS A 172 35.97 17.78 31.37
N GLN A 173 35.40 16.73 31.95
CA GLN A 173 34.78 15.64 31.19
C GLN A 173 33.44 16.06 30.59
N VAL A 174 32.71 16.97 31.23
CA VAL A 174 31.48 17.55 30.69
C VAL A 174 31.77 18.42 29.47
N GLU A 175 32.84 19.23 29.51
CA GLU A 175 33.30 20.01 28.35
C GLU A 175 33.71 19.09 27.17
N ALA A 176 34.53 18.07 27.43
CA ALA A 176 34.93 17.11 26.40
C ALA A 176 33.73 16.31 25.85
N LEU A 177 32.74 16.01 26.69
CA LEU A 177 31.50 15.37 26.28
C LEU A 177 30.66 16.30 25.38
N GLY A 178 30.62 17.61 25.67
CA GLY A 178 29.98 18.61 24.82
C GLY A 178 30.59 18.68 23.43
N GLU A 179 31.92 18.64 23.32
CA GLU A 179 32.64 18.59 22.04
C GLU A 179 32.36 17.29 21.27
N LEU A 180 32.38 16.13 21.94
CA LEU A 180 32.00 14.86 21.32
C LEU A 180 30.54 14.87 20.85
N ALA A 181 29.63 15.41 21.65
CA ALA A 181 28.22 15.53 21.31
C ALA A 181 28.00 16.48 20.12
N ALA A 182 28.72 17.61 20.07
CA ALA A 182 28.63 18.56 18.97
C ALA A 182 29.17 17.95 17.66
N ALA A 183 30.32 17.27 17.73
CA ALA A 183 30.91 16.58 16.58
C ALA A 183 30.01 15.43 16.07
N SER A 184 29.44 14.64 16.98
CA SER A 184 28.49 13.57 16.66
C SER A 184 27.22 14.12 16.03
N ALA A 185 26.62 15.16 16.62
CA ALA A 185 25.41 15.80 16.12
C ALA A 185 25.64 16.43 14.73
N GLY A 186 26.77 17.12 14.53
CA GLY A 186 27.17 17.66 13.24
C GLY A 186 27.33 16.59 12.16
N ALA A 187 27.96 15.46 12.50
CA ALA A 187 28.04 14.30 11.62
C ALA A 187 26.65 13.76 11.28
N MET A 188 25.82 13.47 12.28
CA MET A 188 24.47 12.89 12.09
C MET A 188 23.57 13.75 11.18
N LEU A 189 23.72 15.08 11.19
CA LEU A 189 22.99 15.99 10.29
C LEU A 189 23.35 15.83 8.81
N ARG A 190 24.50 15.24 8.45
CA ARG A 190 24.91 15.05 7.05
C ARG A 190 23.91 14.19 6.28
N LEU A 191 23.42 13.10 6.88
CA LEU A 191 22.37 12.28 6.27
C LEU A 191 21.11 13.10 6.01
N ALA A 192 20.67 13.88 7.00
CA ALA A 192 19.45 14.67 6.89
C ALA A 192 19.53 15.73 5.79
N ARG A 193 20.68 16.40 5.66
CA ARG A 193 20.94 17.32 4.54
C ARG A 193 20.97 16.61 3.19
N ALA A 194 21.63 15.46 3.10
CA ALA A 194 21.67 14.69 1.88
C ALA A 194 20.29 14.22 1.43
N VAL A 195 19.43 13.77 2.36
CA VAL A 195 18.03 13.42 2.08
C VAL A 195 17.25 14.63 1.58
N ALA A 196 17.41 15.80 2.21
CA ALA A 196 16.78 17.04 1.74
C ALA A 196 17.21 17.44 0.32
N ALA A 197 18.48 17.16 -0.04
CA ALA A 197 19.06 17.46 -1.35
C ALA A 197 18.75 16.43 -2.45
N LEU A 198 18.10 15.30 -2.15
CA LEU A 198 17.74 14.30 -3.16
C LEU A 198 16.81 14.86 -4.26
N GLU A 199 16.82 14.23 -5.43
CA GLU A 199 15.81 14.51 -6.47
C GLU A 199 14.40 14.15 -5.99
N SER A 200 13.40 14.94 -6.41
CA SER A 200 12.00 14.69 -6.09
C SER A 200 11.59 13.27 -6.50
N SER A 201 11.07 12.52 -5.55
CA SER A 201 10.61 11.14 -5.76
C SER A 201 9.70 10.70 -4.62
N PRO A 202 8.82 9.70 -4.82
CA PRO A 202 8.00 9.15 -3.75
C PRO A 202 8.84 8.66 -2.55
N SER A 203 10.02 8.08 -2.81
CA SER A 203 10.95 7.62 -1.77
C SER A 203 11.57 8.76 -0.97
N LYS A 204 11.85 9.91 -1.61
CA LYS A 204 12.39 11.10 -0.92
C LYS A 204 11.41 11.61 0.14
N LEU A 205 10.10 11.63 -0.15
CA LEU A 205 9.09 12.06 0.82
C LEU A 205 9.11 11.18 2.08
N LEU A 206 9.07 9.85 1.91
CA LEU A 206 9.11 8.92 3.04
C LEU A 206 10.38 9.08 3.86
N ALA A 207 11.53 9.18 3.19
CA ALA A 207 12.81 9.41 3.87
C ALA A 207 12.86 10.75 4.62
N ALA A 208 12.31 11.82 4.04
CA ALA A 208 12.25 13.13 4.68
C ALA A 208 11.38 13.08 5.95
N LEU A 209 10.23 12.39 5.90
CA LEU A 209 9.35 12.21 7.06
C LEU A 209 10.02 11.35 8.15
N ASP A 210 10.72 10.28 7.76
CA ASP A 210 11.43 9.37 8.67
C ASP A 210 12.61 10.08 9.38
N VAL A 211 13.31 10.99 8.70
CA VAL A 211 14.44 11.75 9.26
C VAL A 211 13.97 12.96 10.07
N TYR A 212 12.85 13.58 9.69
CA TYR A 212 12.38 14.81 10.33
C TYR A 212 12.14 14.62 11.84
N VAL A 213 11.44 13.54 12.24
CA VAL A 213 11.07 13.32 13.66
C VAL A 213 12.30 13.20 14.55
N PRO A 214 13.26 12.29 14.30
CA PRO A 214 14.46 12.18 15.13
C PRO A 214 15.25 13.49 15.23
N VAL A 215 15.40 14.26 14.15
CA VAL A 215 16.09 15.57 14.21
C VAL A 215 15.31 16.55 15.07
N SER A 216 13.99 16.64 14.87
CA SER A 216 13.14 17.60 15.58
C SER A 216 13.06 17.34 17.09
N GLU A 217 13.20 16.10 17.53
CA GLU A 217 13.12 15.70 18.94
C GLU A 217 14.50 15.72 19.62
N ALA A 218 15.53 15.13 19.00
CA ALA A 218 16.83 14.93 19.64
C ALA A 218 17.64 16.23 19.78
N PHE A 219 17.64 17.09 18.75
CA PHE A 219 18.51 18.28 18.75
C PHE A 219 18.14 19.34 19.79
N PRO A 220 16.84 19.66 20.03
CA PRO A 220 16.47 20.56 21.13
C PRO A 220 16.83 20.01 22.51
N VAL A 221 16.76 18.69 22.69
CA VAL A 221 17.20 18.02 23.93
C VAL A 221 18.70 18.18 24.13
N LEU A 222 19.50 17.87 23.10
CA LEU A 222 20.96 18.02 23.14
C LEU A 222 21.36 19.48 23.37
N GLY A 223 20.68 20.42 22.71
CA GLY A 223 20.93 21.85 22.87
C GLY A 223 20.68 22.34 24.29
N ARG A 224 19.61 21.86 24.95
CA ARG A 224 19.37 22.15 26.38
C ARG A 224 20.39 21.48 27.29
N MET A 225 20.75 20.23 27.00
CA MET A 225 21.72 19.48 27.82
C MET A 225 23.11 20.10 27.82
N PHE A 226 23.58 20.60 26.67
CA PHE A 226 24.92 21.17 26.52
C PHE A 226 24.93 22.70 26.43
N SER A 227 23.81 23.36 26.71
CA SER A 227 23.66 24.82 26.65
C SER A 227 24.03 25.43 25.30
N TRP A 228 23.73 24.74 24.19
CA TRP A 228 23.94 25.26 22.84
C TRP A 228 22.92 26.35 22.52
N GLY A 229 23.37 27.60 22.52
CA GLY A 229 22.54 28.74 22.10
C GLY A 229 22.11 28.67 20.63
N PRO A 230 21.21 29.56 20.19
CA PRO A 230 20.72 29.60 18.80
C PRO A 230 21.84 29.77 17.76
N SER A 231 22.88 30.52 18.11
CA SER A 231 24.04 30.80 17.27
C SER A 231 25.08 29.67 17.26
N HIS A 232 24.91 28.63 18.08
CA HIS A 232 25.82 27.48 18.07
C HIS A 232 25.75 26.77 16.71
N PRO A 233 26.87 26.38 16.10
CA PRO A 233 26.90 25.83 14.75
C PRO A 233 25.99 24.62 14.57
N VAL A 234 25.87 23.74 15.57
CA VAL A 234 24.99 22.57 15.55
C VAL A 234 23.51 22.97 15.61
N SER A 235 23.15 23.97 16.41
CA SER A 235 21.76 24.45 16.53
C SER A 235 21.29 25.13 15.25
N ALA A 236 22.10 26.03 14.68
CA ALA A 236 21.83 26.68 13.40
C ALA A 236 21.74 25.65 12.25
N ALA A 237 22.68 24.69 12.23
CA ALA A 237 22.69 23.58 11.30
C ALA A 237 21.42 22.72 11.35
N ALA A 238 20.97 22.36 12.56
CA ALA A 238 19.76 21.55 12.76
C ALA A 238 18.52 22.30 12.27
N GLY A 239 18.36 23.57 12.65
CA GLY A 239 17.26 24.41 12.20
C GLY A 239 17.18 24.54 10.67
N GLY A 240 18.31 24.86 10.02
CA GLY A 240 18.37 24.93 8.55
C GLY A 240 18.08 23.58 7.86
N THR A 241 18.50 22.47 8.46
CA THR A 241 18.23 21.12 7.92
C THR A 241 16.76 20.74 8.05
N LEU A 242 16.11 21.05 9.20
CA LEU A 242 14.68 20.83 9.39
C LEU A 242 13.84 21.65 8.38
N ALA A 243 14.19 22.91 8.16
CA ALA A 243 13.55 23.74 7.14
C ALA A 243 13.69 23.13 5.74
N ALA A 244 14.90 22.71 5.36
CA ALA A 244 15.16 22.08 4.07
C ALA A 244 14.38 20.75 3.90
N LEU A 245 14.23 19.95 4.96
CA LEU A 245 13.41 18.74 4.95
C LEU A 245 11.92 19.04 4.75
N VAL A 246 11.42 20.09 5.38
CA VAL A 246 10.03 20.55 5.21
C VAL A 246 9.78 20.97 3.77
N ASP A 247 10.66 21.80 3.20
CA ASP A 247 10.54 22.27 1.82
C ASP A 247 10.63 21.12 0.81
N ALA A 248 11.55 20.18 1.05
CA ALA A 248 11.70 18.96 0.26
C ALA A 248 10.42 18.12 0.26
N ALA A 249 9.82 17.91 1.43
CA ALA A 249 8.59 17.14 1.57
C ALA A 249 7.38 17.84 0.94
N ARG A 250 7.25 19.17 1.09
CA ARG A 250 6.22 19.97 0.40
C ARG A 250 6.36 19.88 -1.12
N SER A 251 7.59 19.98 -1.64
CA SER A 251 7.85 19.81 -3.07
C SER A 251 7.44 18.42 -3.55
N CYS A 252 7.87 17.37 -2.83
CA CYS A 252 7.48 16.00 -3.19
C CYS A 252 5.96 15.82 -3.14
N GLY A 253 5.29 16.40 -2.13
CA GLY A 253 3.84 16.35 -1.97
C GLY A 253 3.10 16.95 -3.17
N ARG A 254 3.58 18.07 -3.72
CA ARG A 254 3.04 18.66 -4.97
C ARG A 254 3.26 17.75 -6.18
N ASP A 255 4.42 17.11 -6.26
CA ASP A 255 4.80 16.23 -7.37
C ASP A 255 4.15 14.84 -7.30
N LEU A 256 3.62 14.43 -6.14
CA LEU A 256 3.03 13.09 -5.94
C LEU A 256 1.96 12.77 -6.98
N ARG A 257 1.10 13.74 -7.34
CA ARG A 257 0.08 13.52 -8.36
C ARG A 257 0.72 13.17 -9.70
N ALA A 258 1.76 13.89 -10.10
CA ALA A 258 2.50 13.60 -11.32
C ALA A 258 3.17 12.22 -11.27
N PHE A 259 3.74 11.83 -10.11
CA PHE A 259 4.30 10.50 -9.92
C PHE A 259 3.24 9.41 -10.03
N VAL A 260 2.03 9.58 -9.46
CA VAL A 260 0.94 8.60 -9.61
C VAL A 260 0.59 8.36 -11.08
N ARG A 261 0.63 9.41 -11.92
CA ARG A 261 0.34 9.30 -13.36
C ARG A 261 1.47 8.65 -14.16
N SER A 262 2.74 8.93 -13.83
CA SER A 262 3.89 8.59 -14.69
C SER A 262 4.79 7.46 -14.19
N HIS A 263 4.77 7.14 -12.90
CA HIS A 263 5.77 6.27 -12.28
C HIS A 263 5.54 4.78 -12.55
N TYR A 264 4.30 4.37 -12.81
CA TYR A 264 3.98 2.95 -12.99
C TYR A 264 4.02 2.56 -14.48
N PRO A 265 4.78 1.54 -14.90
CA PRO A 265 4.76 1.06 -16.28
C PRO A 265 3.42 0.38 -16.56
N TRP A 266 2.60 1.00 -17.40
CA TRP A 266 1.26 0.49 -17.69
C TRP A 266 1.29 -0.67 -18.68
N ARG A 267 0.74 -1.80 -18.24
CA ARG A 267 0.40 -2.95 -19.10
C ARG A 267 -1.01 -3.38 -18.73
N MET A 268 -1.96 -3.22 -19.66
CA MET A 268 -3.36 -3.49 -19.36
C MET A 268 -3.62 -4.99 -19.23
N PRO A 269 -4.20 -5.44 -18.09
CA PRO A 269 -4.55 -6.84 -17.90
C PRO A 269 -5.68 -7.22 -18.85
N GLN A 270 -5.43 -8.20 -19.72
CA GLN A 270 -6.40 -8.65 -20.71
C GLN A 270 -7.60 -9.39 -20.07
N GLY A 271 -7.41 -9.94 -18.86
CA GLY A 271 -8.48 -10.57 -18.08
C GLY A 271 -9.27 -9.60 -17.20
N GLY A 272 -8.94 -8.31 -17.15
CA GLY A 272 -9.64 -7.35 -16.29
C GLY A 272 -9.37 -7.52 -14.79
N GLU A 273 -8.31 -8.25 -14.42
CA GLU A 273 -7.88 -8.40 -13.03
C GLU A 273 -7.40 -7.07 -12.40
N VAL A 274 -7.16 -7.07 -11.09
CA VAL A 274 -6.69 -5.88 -10.37
C VAL A 274 -5.31 -5.49 -10.88
N HIS A 275 -5.14 -4.23 -11.30
CA HIS A 275 -3.86 -3.75 -11.78
C HIS A 275 -2.87 -3.59 -10.60
N PRO A 276 -1.60 -4.03 -10.72
CA PRO A 276 -0.69 -4.02 -9.57
C PRO A 276 -0.30 -2.60 -9.09
N CYS A 277 -0.53 -1.57 -9.91
CA CYS A 277 -0.40 -0.17 -9.46
C CYS A 277 -1.32 0.16 -8.26
N VAL A 278 -2.49 -0.48 -8.15
CA VAL A 278 -3.39 -0.31 -7.01
C VAL A 278 -2.71 -0.78 -5.73
N GLY A 279 -2.09 -1.97 -5.76
CA GLY A 279 -1.37 -2.50 -4.62
C GLY A 279 -0.20 -1.61 -4.21
N PHE A 280 0.61 -1.20 -5.18
CA PHE A 280 1.76 -0.33 -4.97
C PHE A 280 1.36 1.01 -4.34
N TRP A 281 0.44 1.76 -4.95
CA TRP A 281 0.09 3.10 -4.50
C TRP A 281 -0.69 3.09 -3.18
N MET A 282 -1.62 2.15 -2.99
CA MET A 282 -2.32 2.02 -1.72
C MET A 282 -1.37 1.62 -0.58
N GLY A 283 -0.35 0.79 -0.87
CA GLY A 283 0.73 0.49 0.06
C GLY A 283 1.58 1.72 0.39
N TYR A 284 1.95 2.48 -0.64
CA TYR A 284 2.68 3.74 -0.47
C TYR A 284 1.93 4.76 0.39
N PHE A 285 0.64 4.99 0.12
CA PHE A 285 -0.19 5.90 0.92
C PHE A 285 -0.30 5.45 2.37
N ARG A 286 -0.39 4.14 2.62
CA ARG A 286 -0.32 3.59 3.99
C ARG A 286 1.03 3.90 4.66
N CYS A 287 2.14 3.75 3.95
CA CYS A 287 3.47 4.06 4.47
C CYS A 287 3.62 5.55 4.82
N MET A 288 3.07 6.46 4.02
CA MET A 288 3.06 7.89 4.34
C MET A 288 2.41 8.19 5.70
N LEU A 289 1.38 7.43 6.07
CA LEU A 289 0.64 7.62 7.33
C LEU A 289 1.34 7.06 8.57
N ARG A 290 2.42 6.28 8.45
CA ARG A 290 3.21 5.86 9.63
C ARG A 290 3.69 7.05 10.46
N ASN A 291 4.11 8.11 9.77
CA ASN A 291 4.53 9.37 10.38
C ASN A 291 3.45 10.44 10.24
N ARG A 292 2.18 10.10 10.53
CA ARG A 292 1.03 11.01 10.35
C ARG A 292 1.19 12.39 10.99
N ILE A 293 1.83 12.46 12.17
CA ILE A 293 2.05 13.72 12.88
C ILE A 293 3.00 14.60 12.06
N SER A 294 4.13 14.04 11.65
CA SER A 294 5.13 14.71 10.81
C SER A 294 4.55 15.10 9.46
N LEU A 295 3.74 14.23 8.87
CA LEU A 295 3.04 14.51 7.61
C LEU A 295 2.13 15.75 7.76
N CYS A 296 1.34 15.81 8.82
CA CYS A 296 0.48 16.96 9.12
C CYS A 296 1.28 18.23 9.42
N ILE A 297 2.40 18.16 10.16
CA ILE A 297 3.23 19.33 10.47
C ILE A 297 3.90 19.87 9.20
N VAL A 298 4.48 18.97 8.41
CA VAL A 298 5.28 19.31 7.24
C VAL A 298 4.40 19.82 6.09
N LEU A 299 3.25 19.18 5.86
CA LEU A 299 2.35 19.49 4.74
C LEU A 299 1.17 20.39 5.14
N GLY A 300 0.77 20.40 6.41
CA GLY A 300 -0.32 21.23 6.93
C GLY A 300 0.05 22.69 7.17
N GLY A 301 1.31 23.08 6.99
CA GLY A 301 1.74 24.48 7.02
C GLY A 301 1.35 25.31 5.78
N SER A 302 0.45 24.81 4.92
CA SER A 302 -0.06 25.49 3.73
C SER A 302 -1.25 26.38 4.07
N GLY A 303 -1.10 27.23 5.09
CA GLY A 303 -2.06 28.25 5.49
C GLY A 303 -1.47 29.62 5.23
N ASP A 304 -1.42 30.02 3.97
CA ASP A 304 -1.16 31.41 3.61
C ASP A 304 -2.38 32.23 4.07
N GLY A 305 -2.25 32.83 5.25
CA GLY A 305 -3.20 33.76 5.86
C GLY A 305 -4.34 33.08 6.62
N TYR A 306 -4.34 33.18 7.95
CA TYR A 306 -5.43 33.64 8.82
C TYR A 306 -4.90 33.68 10.27
N GLY A 307 -5.32 34.70 11.03
CA GLY A 307 -4.74 35.12 12.31
C GLY A 307 -4.83 34.12 13.47
N GLU A 308 -4.29 34.55 14.62
CA GLU A 308 -4.02 33.85 15.90
C GLU A 308 -5.15 33.00 16.55
N ASP A 309 -6.26 32.72 15.88
CA ASP A 309 -7.43 32.02 16.44
C ASP A 309 -7.72 30.65 15.78
N ALA A 310 -6.74 30.03 15.11
CA ALA A 310 -6.89 28.69 14.55
C ALA A 310 -6.84 27.60 15.64
N PRO A 311 -7.80 26.64 15.67
CA PRO A 311 -7.78 25.54 16.64
C PRO A 311 -6.54 24.65 16.44
N PRO A 312 -6.07 23.95 17.49
CA PRO A 312 -4.82 23.22 17.48
C PRO A 312 -4.75 22.19 16.34
N PRO A 313 -3.54 21.84 15.83
CA PRO A 313 -3.30 20.96 14.68
C PRO A 313 -3.80 19.50 14.83
N LEU A 314 -4.48 19.21 15.94
CA LEU A 314 -5.12 17.94 16.27
C LEU A 314 -6.65 18.00 16.16
N ALA A 315 -7.23 19.14 15.79
CA ALA A 315 -8.66 19.22 15.49
C ALA A 315 -8.96 18.40 14.21
N PRO A 316 -10.03 17.58 14.21
CA PRO A 316 -10.49 16.87 13.02
C PRO A 316 -11.02 17.90 12.02
N GLY A 317 -10.14 18.45 11.20
CA GLY A 317 -10.42 19.59 10.33
C GLY A 317 -9.19 20.31 9.76
N ALA A 318 -7.96 19.96 10.16
CA ALA A 318 -6.74 20.47 9.52
C ALA A 318 -6.63 19.94 8.07
N GLU A 319 -7.17 20.72 7.12
CA GLU A 319 -7.44 20.32 5.73
C GLU A 319 -6.23 19.79 4.94
N GLY A 320 -5.01 20.18 5.31
CA GLY A 320 -3.80 19.88 4.53
C GLY A 320 -3.40 18.39 4.46
N GLY A 321 -3.64 17.60 5.50
CA GLY A 321 -3.26 16.18 5.55
C GLY A 321 -4.37 15.22 5.07
N PHE A 322 -5.61 15.50 5.45
CA PHE A 322 -6.80 14.72 5.09
C PHE A 322 -7.16 14.90 3.61
N GLY A 323 -7.00 16.12 3.08
CA GLY A 323 -7.19 16.42 1.66
C GLY A 323 -6.23 15.65 0.77
N LEU A 324 -4.94 15.63 1.10
CA LEU A 324 -3.91 15.02 0.25
C LEU A 324 -4.13 13.53 0.03
N VAL A 325 -4.42 12.75 1.08
CA VAL A 325 -4.64 11.29 0.92
C VAL A 325 -5.86 11.04 0.02
N THR A 326 -6.95 11.75 0.27
CA THR A 326 -8.19 11.63 -0.51
C THR A 326 -7.98 12.00 -1.98
N GLU A 327 -7.24 13.08 -2.23
CA GLU A 327 -6.86 13.52 -3.58
C GLU A 327 -5.95 12.53 -4.29
N LEU A 328 -4.98 11.93 -3.59
CA LEU A 328 -4.06 10.95 -4.18
C LEU A 328 -4.78 9.66 -4.56
N VAL A 329 -5.71 9.19 -3.73
CA VAL A 329 -6.55 8.04 -4.08
C VAL A 329 -7.47 8.39 -5.25
N SER A 330 -8.03 9.59 -5.28
CA SER A 330 -8.86 10.04 -6.42
C SER A 330 -8.04 10.19 -7.70
N CYS A 331 -6.78 10.64 -7.59
CA CYS A 331 -5.83 10.68 -8.71
C CYS A 331 -5.54 9.27 -9.24
N LEU A 332 -5.30 8.30 -8.35
CA LEU A 332 -5.10 6.90 -8.72
C LEU A 332 -6.32 6.34 -9.46
N GLU A 333 -7.53 6.58 -8.94
CA GLU A 333 -8.77 6.15 -9.59
C GLU A 333 -8.94 6.77 -10.98
N ALA A 334 -8.67 8.07 -11.13
CA ALA A 334 -8.73 8.76 -12.42
C ALA A 334 -7.73 8.21 -13.44
N VAL A 335 -6.51 7.85 -13.01
CA VAL A 335 -5.53 7.22 -13.90
C VAL A 335 -5.99 5.83 -14.33
N ILE A 336 -6.52 5.03 -13.40
CA ILE A 336 -7.06 3.70 -13.73
C ILE A 336 -8.21 3.83 -14.73
N GLU A 337 -9.10 4.80 -14.53
CA GLU A 337 -10.21 5.07 -15.45
C GLU A 337 -9.73 5.52 -16.83
N GLU A 338 -8.76 6.43 -16.90
CA GLU A 338 -8.12 6.87 -18.15
C GLU A 338 -7.53 5.67 -18.92
N LYS A 339 -6.74 4.84 -18.23
CA LYS A 339 -6.04 3.70 -18.85
C LYS A 339 -6.99 2.55 -19.20
N SER A 340 -8.11 2.42 -18.50
CA SER A 340 -9.14 1.42 -18.79
C SER A 340 -9.75 1.56 -20.19
N THR A 341 -9.66 2.74 -20.81
CA THR A 341 -10.12 2.98 -22.19
C THR A 341 -9.39 2.13 -23.24
N ALA A 342 -8.19 1.64 -22.94
CA ALA A 342 -7.42 0.76 -23.81
C ALA A 342 -7.94 -0.69 -23.84
N LEU A 343 -8.89 -1.06 -22.98
CA LEU A 343 -9.53 -2.38 -23.02
C LEU A 343 -10.50 -2.45 -24.19
N ALA A 344 -10.34 -3.48 -25.02
CA ALA A 344 -11.10 -3.64 -26.27
C ALA A 344 -12.62 -3.78 -26.05
N PHE A 345 -13.03 -4.42 -24.95
CA PHE A 345 -14.44 -4.72 -24.69
C PHE A 345 -15.02 -3.76 -23.63
N PRO A 346 -16.12 -3.05 -23.93
CA PRO A 346 -16.77 -2.17 -22.96
C PRO A 346 -17.20 -2.89 -21.68
N GLY A 347 -17.72 -4.12 -21.78
CA GLY A 347 -18.08 -4.93 -20.61
C GLY A 347 -16.87 -5.30 -19.75
N LEU A 348 -15.74 -5.65 -20.37
CA LEU A 348 -14.49 -5.96 -19.66
C LEU A 348 -13.95 -4.72 -18.93
N ARG A 349 -14.06 -3.54 -19.55
CA ARG A 349 -13.71 -2.27 -18.91
C ARG A 349 -14.50 -2.05 -17.62
N GLN A 350 -15.79 -2.36 -17.61
CA GLN A 350 -16.61 -2.24 -16.41
C GLN A 350 -16.19 -3.23 -15.31
N VAL A 351 -15.91 -4.48 -15.68
CA VAL A 351 -15.40 -5.50 -14.74
C VAL A 351 -14.04 -5.10 -14.17
N PHE A 352 -13.15 -4.57 -15.00
CA PHE A 352 -11.86 -4.03 -14.56
C PHE A 352 -12.04 -2.88 -13.56
N MET A 353 -12.92 -1.91 -13.85
CA MET A 353 -13.19 -0.80 -12.94
C MET A 353 -13.79 -1.27 -11.61
N LEU A 354 -14.70 -2.26 -11.65
CA LEU A 354 -15.27 -2.89 -10.46
C LEU A 354 -14.18 -3.54 -9.59
N ASN A 355 -13.35 -4.40 -10.19
CA ASN A 355 -12.26 -5.10 -9.50
C ASN A 355 -11.29 -4.12 -8.82
N ASN A 356 -10.85 -3.09 -9.54
CA ASN A 356 -9.88 -2.12 -9.02
C ASN A 356 -10.49 -1.20 -7.96
N THR A 357 -11.73 -0.75 -8.13
CA THR A 357 -12.42 0.09 -7.13
C THR A 357 -12.64 -0.69 -5.83
N PHE A 358 -13.09 -1.93 -5.91
CA PHE A 358 -13.22 -2.80 -4.74
C PHE A 358 -11.88 -3.03 -4.05
N ALA A 359 -10.82 -3.27 -4.81
CA ALA A 359 -9.47 -3.45 -4.29
C ALA A 359 -8.92 -2.22 -3.57
N ILE A 360 -9.23 -1.01 -4.05
CA ILE A 360 -8.91 0.27 -3.40
C ILE A 360 -9.68 0.39 -2.09
N VAL A 361 -11.01 0.21 -2.11
CA VAL A 361 -11.84 0.36 -0.91
C VAL A 361 -11.44 -0.65 0.17
N ARG A 362 -11.28 -1.92 -0.19
CA ARG A 362 -10.84 -2.97 0.75
C ARG A 362 -9.51 -2.62 1.41
N ARG A 363 -8.54 -2.08 0.66
CA ARG A 363 -7.23 -1.68 1.20
C ARG A 363 -7.33 -0.44 2.09
N ALA A 364 -8.18 0.53 1.72
CA ALA A 364 -8.41 1.72 2.51
C ALA A 364 -9.06 1.39 3.86
N VAL A 365 -10.15 0.61 3.86
CA VAL A 365 -10.93 0.26 5.06
C VAL A 365 -10.14 -0.61 6.03
N ARG A 366 -9.25 -1.48 5.53
CA ARG A 366 -8.41 -2.36 6.37
C ARG A 366 -7.11 -1.71 6.85
N SER A 367 -6.98 -0.40 6.73
CA SER A 367 -5.79 0.32 7.19
C SER A 367 -6.15 1.68 7.79
N ASP A 368 -5.16 2.32 8.42
CA ASP A 368 -5.31 3.65 9.00
C ASP A 368 -5.70 4.72 7.97
N LEU A 369 -5.61 4.41 6.67
CA LEU A 369 -6.13 5.26 5.60
C LEU A 369 -7.60 5.64 5.83
N LYS A 370 -8.43 4.74 6.40
CA LYS A 370 -9.84 5.03 6.69
C LYS A 370 -10.04 6.29 7.54
N LEU A 371 -9.11 6.57 8.45
CA LEU A 371 -9.17 7.74 9.33
C LEU A 371 -8.96 9.05 8.57
N PHE A 372 -8.30 9.01 7.41
CA PHE A 372 -7.95 10.19 6.60
C PHE A 372 -8.90 10.41 5.42
N LEU A 373 -9.98 9.64 5.34
CA LEU A 373 -10.98 9.72 4.27
C LEU A 373 -12.25 10.43 4.77
N PRO A 374 -12.90 11.24 3.93
CA PRO A 374 -14.10 11.97 4.34
C PRO A 374 -15.27 11.02 4.64
N PRO A 375 -16.23 11.45 5.49
CA PRO A 375 -17.48 10.73 5.69
C PRO A 375 -18.18 10.44 4.35
N GLY A 376 -18.78 9.25 4.21
CA GLY A 376 -19.47 8.85 2.97
C GLY A 376 -18.55 8.43 1.81
N TRP A 377 -17.22 8.51 1.96
CA TRP A 377 -16.26 8.12 0.92
C TRP A 377 -16.43 6.66 0.44
N VAL A 378 -16.74 5.76 1.38
CA VAL A 378 -17.03 4.34 1.11
C VAL A 378 -18.34 4.19 0.34
N ARG A 379 -19.41 4.83 0.82
CA ARG A 379 -20.73 4.79 0.18
C ARG A 379 -20.69 5.29 -1.27
N ALA A 380 -19.99 6.39 -1.53
CA ALA A 380 -19.81 6.91 -2.89
C ALA A 380 -19.11 5.92 -3.83
N ARG A 381 -18.25 5.05 -3.29
CA ARG A 381 -17.57 3.98 -4.05
C ARG A 381 -18.44 2.76 -4.24
N GLU A 382 -19.27 2.41 -3.26
CA GLU A 382 -20.30 1.38 -3.40
C GLU A 382 -21.29 1.76 -4.52
N GLU A 383 -21.74 3.02 -4.55
CA GLU A 383 -22.60 3.55 -5.63
C GLU A 383 -21.93 3.45 -6.99
N ARG A 384 -20.64 3.81 -7.10
CA ARG A 384 -19.87 3.64 -8.35
C ARG A 384 -19.74 2.17 -8.75
N MET A 385 -19.47 1.27 -7.80
CA MET A 385 -19.39 -0.17 -8.07
C MET A 385 -20.73 -0.72 -8.58
N ALA A 386 -21.86 -0.30 -8.01
CA ALA A 386 -23.18 -0.63 -8.53
C ALA A 386 -23.39 -0.11 -9.96
N GLY A 387 -22.90 1.10 -10.25
CA GLY A 387 -22.85 1.67 -11.59
C GLY A 387 -22.04 0.82 -12.58
N TYR A 388 -20.87 0.30 -12.18
CA TYR A 388 -20.07 -0.59 -13.01
C TYR A 388 -20.76 -1.93 -13.28
N ILE A 389 -21.44 -2.50 -12.27
CA ILE A 389 -22.27 -3.71 -12.48
C ILE A 389 -23.35 -3.45 -13.52
N LYS A 390 -24.08 -2.34 -13.39
CA LYS A 390 -25.10 -1.95 -14.37
C LYS A 390 -24.50 -1.76 -15.77
N GLY A 391 -23.41 -1.01 -15.88
CA GLY A 391 -22.74 -0.78 -17.16
C GLY A 391 -22.24 -2.07 -17.81
N TYR A 392 -21.77 -3.04 -17.01
CA TYR A 392 -21.42 -4.37 -17.50
C TYR A 392 -22.65 -5.10 -18.06
N MET A 393 -23.78 -5.09 -17.34
CA MET A 393 -25.02 -5.70 -17.81
C MET A 393 -25.50 -5.07 -19.13
N ASP A 394 -25.49 -3.73 -19.21
CA ASP A 394 -25.93 -2.99 -20.39
C ASP A 394 -25.02 -3.26 -21.60
N ALA A 395 -23.70 -3.37 -21.39
CA ALA A 395 -22.74 -3.59 -22.48
C ALA A 395 -22.64 -5.06 -22.93
N SER A 396 -22.75 -6.01 -22.01
CA SER A 396 -22.48 -7.44 -22.28
C SER A 396 -23.74 -8.29 -22.45
N TRP A 397 -24.82 -7.99 -21.72
CA TRP A 397 -25.97 -8.89 -21.63
C TRP A 397 -27.26 -8.30 -22.21
N ALA A 398 -27.47 -6.99 -22.15
CA ALA A 398 -28.61 -6.37 -22.81
C ALA A 398 -28.69 -6.67 -24.32
N PRO A 399 -27.58 -6.67 -25.10
CA PRO A 399 -27.63 -7.03 -26.52
C PRO A 399 -27.95 -8.52 -26.77
N VAL A 400 -27.63 -9.40 -25.81
CA VAL A 400 -27.93 -10.84 -25.86
C VAL A 400 -29.42 -11.03 -25.61
N VAL A 401 -29.93 -10.45 -24.53
CA VAL A 401 -31.35 -10.54 -24.14
C VAL A 401 -32.26 -9.89 -25.19
N ALA A 402 -31.85 -8.78 -25.80
CA ALA A 402 -32.62 -8.11 -26.86
C ALA A 402 -32.90 -8.98 -28.09
N ARG A 403 -32.19 -10.11 -28.28
CA ARG A 403 -32.49 -11.08 -29.34
C ARG A 403 -33.78 -11.85 -29.08
N LEU A 404 -34.22 -11.89 -27.83
CA LEU A 404 -35.46 -12.52 -27.36
C LEU A 404 -36.66 -11.54 -27.31
N ASP A 405 -36.44 -10.23 -27.54
CA ASP A 405 -37.52 -9.24 -27.43
C ASP A 405 -38.50 -9.31 -28.62
N ASP A 406 -39.77 -9.54 -28.31
CA ASP A 406 -40.87 -9.59 -29.27
C ASP A 406 -41.55 -8.23 -29.41
N ALA A 407 -41.11 -7.46 -30.40
CA ALA A 407 -41.89 -6.35 -30.95
C ALA A 407 -43.07 -6.91 -31.77
N GLY A 408 -44.13 -7.36 -31.07
CA GLY A 408 -45.45 -7.60 -31.66
C GLY A 408 -46.01 -9.00 -31.43
N GLY A 409 -46.90 -9.12 -30.44
CA GLY A 409 -47.78 -10.28 -30.28
C GLY A 409 -48.79 -10.32 -31.43
N THR A 410 -48.55 -11.18 -32.42
CA THR A 410 -49.51 -11.45 -33.50
C THR A 410 -49.49 -12.94 -33.80
N LYS A 411 -50.64 -13.47 -34.24
CA LYS A 411 -50.96 -14.90 -34.43
C LYS A 411 -49.85 -15.72 -35.13
N PRO A 412 -49.70 -17.01 -34.78
CA PRO A 412 -48.69 -17.88 -35.38
C PRO A 412 -48.94 -18.03 -36.89
N SER A 413 -47.97 -17.59 -37.68
CA SER A 413 -47.87 -17.87 -39.11
C SER A 413 -46.54 -18.57 -39.37
N ALA A 414 -46.42 -19.32 -40.47
CA ALA A 414 -45.15 -19.98 -40.83
C ALA A 414 -43.97 -18.99 -40.94
N VAL A 415 -44.25 -17.73 -41.31
CA VAL A 415 -43.26 -16.64 -41.33
C VAL A 415 -42.84 -16.22 -39.92
N LEU A 416 -43.79 -16.21 -38.97
CA LEU A 416 -43.51 -15.93 -37.56
C LEU A 416 -42.69 -17.05 -36.92
N CYS A 417 -43.06 -18.33 -37.11
CA CYS A 417 -42.27 -19.46 -36.62
C CYS A 417 -40.82 -19.41 -37.10
N ARG A 418 -40.60 -19.20 -38.41
CA ARG A 418 -39.24 -19.09 -38.96
C ARG A 418 -38.47 -17.90 -38.39
N ARG A 419 -39.16 -16.78 -38.12
CA ARG A 419 -38.57 -15.60 -37.48
C ARG A 419 -38.19 -15.87 -36.01
N THR A 420 -39.03 -16.58 -35.26
CA THR A 420 -38.74 -16.97 -33.87
C THR A 420 -37.57 -17.95 -33.79
N THR A 421 -37.52 -18.98 -34.65
CA THR A 421 -36.38 -19.90 -34.71
C THR A 421 -35.07 -19.18 -35.05
N ASN A 422 -35.10 -18.21 -35.98
CA ASN A 422 -33.93 -17.39 -36.32
C ASN A 422 -33.49 -16.45 -35.17
N ARG A 423 -34.41 -16.01 -34.31
CA ARG A 423 -34.09 -15.21 -33.12
C ARG A 423 -33.46 -16.04 -32.03
N LEU A 424 -34.00 -17.23 -31.78
CA LEU A 424 -33.45 -18.17 -30.80
C LEU A 424 -32.02 -18.61 -31.20
N SER A 425 -31.78 -18.87 -32.49
CA SER A 425 -30.43 -19.19 -32.97
C SER A 425 -29.46 -18.00 -32.86
N ALA A 426 -29.94 -16.78 -33.11
CA ALA A 426 -29.17 -15.55 -32.89
C ALA A 426 -28.88 -15.30 -31.40
N PHE A 427 -29.81 -15.65 -30.50
CA PHE A 427 -29.62 -15.63 -29.06
C PHE A 427 -28.53 -16.62 -28.63
N TYR A 428 -28.62 -17.90 -29.04
CA TYR A 428 -27.60 -18.89 -28.66
C TYR A 428 -26.21 -18.52 -29.17
N SER A 429 -26.10 -18.04 -30.42
CA SER A 429 -24.83 -17.55 -30.96
C SER A 429 -24.27 -16.39 -30.12
N ALA A 430 -25.12 -15.43 -29.72
CA ALA A 430 -24.70 -14.29 -28.90
C ALA A 430 -24.31 -14.70 -27.48
N LEU A 431 -25.07 -15.61 -26.87
CA LEU A 431 -24.82 -16.20 -25.56
C LEU A 431 -23.48 -16.94 -25.53
N GLU A 432 -23.23 -17.82 -26.51
CA GLU A 432 -21.98 -18.59 -26.58
C GLU A 432 -20.76 -17.70 -26.76
N ASN A 433 -20.87 -16.67 -27.61
CA ASN A 433 -19.82 -15.68 -27.77
C ASN A 433 -19.56 -14.92 -26.46
N ALA A 434 -20.61 -14.51 -25.75
CA ALA A 434 -20.49 -13.82 -24.48
C ALA A 434 -19.86 -14.72 -23.40
N CYS A 435 -20.35 -15.95 -23.24
CA CYS A 435 -19.81 -16.92 -22.28
C CYS A 435 -18.36 -17.28 -22.60
N SER A 436 -18.03 -17.53 -23.87
CA SER A 436 -16.66 -17.87 -24.28
C SER A 436 -15.68 -16.72 -24.02
N ALA A 437 -16.07 -15.48 -24.32
CA ALA A 437 -15.23 -14.32 -24.01
C ALA A 437 -15.04 -14.13 -22.50
N GLN A 438 -16.11 -14.26 -21.72
CA GLN A 438 -16.13 -13.95 -20.29
C GLN A 438 -15.59 -15.06 -19.39
N ARG A 439 -15.45 -16.30 -19.88
CA ARG A 439 -14.71 -17.37 -19.19
C ARG A 439 -13.26 -16.98 -18.94
N CYS A 440 -12.64 -16.23 -19.85
CA CYS A 440 -11.27 -15.74 -19.74
C CYS A 440 -11.14 -14.45 -18.90
N TRP A 441 -12.26 -13.87 -18.45
CA TRP A 441 -12.24 -12.67 -17.60
C TRP A 441 -12.05 -13.07 -16.15
N LYS A 442 -11.32 -12.26 -15.39
CA LYS A 442 -10.92 -12.56 -14.03
C LYS A 442 -11.64 -11.66 -13.05
N VAL A 443 -12.33 -12.28 -12.10
CA VAL A 443 -12.92 -11.60 -10.94
C VAL A 443 -12.34 -12.23 -9.67
N PRO A 444 -11.20 -11.70 -9.16
CA PRO A 444 -10.45 -12.35 -8.08
C PRO A 444 -11.26 -12.49 -6.79
N ASN A 445 -12.14 -11.53 -6.49
CA ASN A 445 -12.96 -11.59 -5.28
C ASN A 445 -14.19 -12.50 -5.49
N PRO A 446 -14.38 -13.55 -4.68
CA PRO A 446 -15.46 -14.51 -4.86
C PRO A 446 -16.85 -13.90 -4.63
N VAL A 447 -16.97 -12.88 -3.76
CA VAL A 447 -18.25 -12.21 -3.50
C VAL A 447 -18.68 -11.40 -4.72
N LEU A 448 -17.81 -10.58 -5.28
CA LEU A 448 -18.08 -9.86 -6.53
C LEU A 448 -18.41 -10.80 -7.67
N ARG A 449 -17.68 -11.92 -7.77
CA ARG A 449 -17.92 -12.95 -8.78
C ARG A 449 -19.31 -13.55 -8.64
N GLY A 450 -19.70 -13.91 -7.42
CA GLY A 450 -21.04 -14.42 -7.12
C GLY A 450 -22.14 -13.41 -7.44
N ILE A 451 -21.92 -12.13 -7.13
CA ILE A 451 -22.88 -11.05 -7.44
C ILE A 451 -23.06 -10.87 -8.94
N LEU A 452 -21.97 -10.86 -9.71
CA LEU A 452 -22.05 -10.78 -11.16
C LEU A 452 -22.79 -11.99 -11.75
N ARG A 453 -22.41 -13.22 -11.39
CA ARG A 453 -23.05 -14.47 -11.84
C ARG A 453 -24.56 -14.48 -11.52
N LYS A 454 -24.94 -14.09 -10.29
CA LYS A 454 -26.34 -13.97 -9.87
C LYS A 454 -27.09 -12.90 -10.68
N THR A 455 -26.48 -11.74 -10.91
CA THR A 455 -27.10 -10.63 -11.66
C THR A 455 -27.34 -11.01 -13.12
N VAL A 456 -26.38 -11.72 -13.73
CA VAL A 456 -26.51 -12.25 -15.09
C VAL A 456 -27.64 -13.28 -15.16
N SER A 457 -27.62 -14.28 -14.27
CA SER A 457 -28.63 -15.34 -14.24
C SER A 457 -30.04 -14.78 -14.02
N ALA A 458 -30.19 -13.84 -13.09
CA ALA A 458 -31.45 -13.17 -12.79
C ALA A 458 -31.99 -12.30 -13.94
N THR A 459 -31.16 -12.00 -14.96
CA THR A 459 -31.55 -11.20 -16.13
C THR A 459 -31.82 -12.09 -17.33
N VAL A 460 -30.89 -13.00 -17.65
CA VAL A 460 -30.92 -13.81 -18.86
C VAL A 460 -31.93 -14.95 -18.75
N VAL A 461 -31.95 -15.67 -17.63
CA VAL A 461 -32.78 -16.87 -17.48
C VAL A 461 -34.28 -16.53 -17.49
N PRO A 462 -34.78 -15.49 -16.78
CA PRO A 462 -36.19 -15.12 -16.88
C PRO A 462 -36.62 -14.64 -18.27
N ALA A 463 -35.74 -13.92 -18.99
CA ALA A 463 -36.04 -13.48 -20.35
C ALA A 463 -36.14 -14.69 -21.31
N TYR A 464 -35.25 -15.66 -21.15
CA TYR A 464 -35.27 -16.92 -21.90
C TYR A 464 -36.54 -17.73 -21.60
N ARG A 465 -36.89 -17.95 -20.32
CA ARG A 465 -38.13 -18.64 -19.92
C ARG A 465 -39.38 -17.97 -20.51
N ARG A 466 -39.47 -16.64 -20.40
CA ARG A 466 -40.60 -15.89 -20.98
C ARG A 466 -40.72 -16.09 -22.49
N HIS A 467 -39.61 -16.08 -23.23
CA HIS A 467 -39.64 -16.28 -24.67
C HIS A 467 -40.16 -17.68 -25.05
N LEU A 468 -39.76 -18.71 -24.30
CA LEU A 468 -40.27 -20.08 -24.49
C LEU A 468 -41.76 -20.21 -24.16
N GLU A 469 -42.24 -19.53 -23.13
CA GLU A 469 -43.67 -19.52 -22.76
C GLU A 469 -44.54 -18.85 -23.84
N VAL A 470 -44.03 -17.78 -24.48
CA VAL A 470 -44.73 -17.06 -25.55
C VAL A 470 -44.73 -17.85 -26.86
N HIS A 471 -43.75 -18.74 -27.05
CA HIS A 471 -43.53 -19.51 -28.27
C HIS A 471 -43.44 -21.03 -28.02
N PRO A 472 -44.52 -21.68 -27.55
CA PRO A 472 -44.54 -23.12 -27.29
C PRO A 472 -44.31 -23.97 -28.55
N GLU A 473 -44.46 -23.39 -29.74
CA GLU A 473 -44.21 -24.03 -31.02
C GLU A 473 -42.72 -24.26 -31.35
N VAL A 474 -41.80 -23.71 -30.54
CA VAL A 474 -40.36 -23.81 -30.78
C VAL A 474 -39.79 -25.03 -30.06
N ASP A 475 -39.30 -26.00 -30.82
CA ASP A 475 -38.68 -27.20 -30.28
C ASP A 475 -37.29 -26.87 -29.69
N ILE A 476 -37.10 -27.15 -28.40
CA ILE A 476 -35.88 -26.82 -27.68
C ILE A 476 -34.88 -27.96 -27.89
N ALA A 477 -33.70 -27.63 -28.43
CA ALA A 477 -32.63 -28.60 -28.56
C ALA A 477 -32.18 -29.14 -27.19
N VAL A 478 -31.89 -30.45 -27.12
CA VAL A 478 -31.30 -31.10 -25.94
C VAL A 478 -30.04 -30.33 -25.51
N GLY A 479 -29.90 -30.02 -24.22
CA GLY A 479 -28.78 -29.21 -23.72
C GLY A 479 -29.04 -27.69 -23.62
N ARG A 480 -30.28 -27.24 -23.90
CA ARG A 480 -30.70 -25.83 -23.84
C ARG A 480 -31.85 -25.56 -22.88
N SER A 481 -32.03 -26.39 -21.86
CA SER A 481 -32.99 -26.09 -20.79
C SER A 481 -32.60 -24.81 -20.03
N ALA A 482 -33.57 -24.23 -19.31
CA ALA A 482 -33.29 -23.04 -18.50
C ALA A 482 -32.30 -23.34 -17.36
N GLU A 483 -32.29 -24.57 -16.87
CA GLU A 483 -31.40 -25.08 -15.82
C GLU A 483 -29.96 -25.24 -16.34
N GLU A 484 -29.79 -25.77 -17.56
CA GLU A 484 -28.47 -25.88 -18.19
C GLU A 484 -27.89 -24.51 -18.54
N LEU A 485 -28.74 -23.56 -18.95
CA LEU A 485 -28.35 -22.17 -19.15
C LEU A 485 -27.83 -21.55 -17.85
N GLU A 486 -28.55 -21.75 -16.74
CA GLU A 486 -28.15 -21.27 -15.42
C GLU A 486 -26.81 -21.88 -14.97
N GLN A 487 -26.59 -23.18 -15.23
CA GLN A 487 -25.31 -23.83 -14.97
C GLN A 487 -24.18 -23.21 -15.81
N GLN A 488 -24.38 -22.97 -17.10
CA GLN A 488 -23.37 -22.33 -17.96
C GLN A 488 -23.00 -20.92 -17.48
N LEU A 489 -23.97 -20.15 -16.98
CA LEU A 489 -23.75 -18.82 -16.43
C LEU A 489 -23.02 -18.86 -15.07
N SER A 490 -23.14 -19.97 -14.34
CA SER A 490 -22.42 -20.19 -13.10
C SER A 490 -20.91 -20.38 -13.31
N ASP A 491 -20.46 -20.77 -14.50
CA ASP A 491 -19.04 -20.97 -14.85
C ASP A 491 -18.33 -19.69 -15.33
N LEU A 492 -19.03 -18.54 -15.34
CA LEU A 492 -18.43 -17.27 -15.78
C LEU A 492 -17.31 -16.84 -14.82
N PHE A 493 -16.23 -16.26 -15.36
CA PHE A 493 -15.12 -15.71 -14.59
C PHE A 493 -14.23 -16.71 -13.81
N GLU A 494 -14.04 -17.92 -14.34
CA GLU A 494 -13.19 -18.96 -13.71
C GLU A 494 -11.73 -18.95 -14.15
N GLY A 495 -11.36 -18.12 -15.12
CA GLY A 495 -10.01 -18.03 -15.67
C GLY A 495 -8.99 -17.26 -14.85
#